data_AF-A0A938V9I7-F1
#
_entry.id   AF-A0A938V9I7-F1
#
_cell.length_a   1.000
_cell.length_b   1.000
_cell.length_c   1.000
_cell.angle_alpha   90.00
_cell.angle_beta   90.00
_cell.angle_gamma   90.00
#
_symmetry.space_group_name_H-M   'P 1'
#
loop_
_entity.id
_entity.type
_entity.pdbx_description
1 polymer ?
#
loop_
_entity_poly.entity_id
_entity_poly.type
_entity_poly.pdbx_seq_one_letter_code
_entity_poly.pdbx_strand_id
1 'polypeptide(L)' 'LEVNTMPGMTALSLTPMAAKAAGMDFGQLLDRIIQITFNQTH' A
#
# COMPACT_ATOMS: atom_id res chain seq x y z
N LEU A 1 -9.77 16.31 7.51
CA LEU A 1 -8.92 15.31 6.83
C LEU A 1 -8.51 14.31 7.90
N GLU A 2 -9.01 13.09 7.82
CA GLU A 2 -8.67 12.02 8.78
C GLU A 2 -7.56 11.16 8.19
N VAL A 3 -6.65 10.71 9.03
CA VAL A 3 -5.55 9.82 8.63
C VAL A 3 -5.88 8.42 9.16
N ASN A 4 -5.96 7.44 8.25
CA ASN A 4 -6.13 6.05 8.60
C ASN A 4 -4.78 5.33 8.53
N THR A 5 -4.26 4.89 9.68
CA THR A 5 -2.99 4.15 9.78
C THR A 5 -3.12 2.68 9.36
N MET A 6 -4.34 2.16 9.25
CA MET A 6 -4.65 0.80 8.80
C MET A 6 -5.70 0.85 7.67
N PRO A 7 -5.28 1.18 6.43
CA PRO A 7 -6.21 1.30 5.31
C PRO A 7 -6.79 -0.07 4.93
N GLY A 8 -7.96 -0.04 4.29
CA GLY A 8 -8.49 -1.23 3.62
C GLY A 8 -7.55 -1.72 2.51
N MET A 9 -7.39 -3.04 2.40
CA MET A 9 -6.48 -3.70 1.44
C MET A 9 -7.19 -4.68 0.51
N THR A 10 -8.51 -4.59 0.38
CA THR A 10 -9.28 -5.35 -0.63
C THR A 10 -9.23 -4.67 -1.99
N ALA A 11 -9.58 -5.38 -3.06
CA ALA A 11 -9.51 -4.85 -4.44
C ALA A 11 -10.30 -3.54 -4.67
N LEU A 12 -11.36 -3.30 -3.88
CA LEU A 12 -12.19 -2.09 -3.96
C LEU A 12 -11.81 -1.03 -2.90
N SER A 13 -10.74 -1.25 -2.14
CA SER A 13 -10.27 -0.28 -1.16
C SER A 13 -9.49 0.85 -1.84
N LEU A 14 -9.54 2.06 -1.25
CA LEU A 14 -8.90 3.25 -1.83
C LEU A 14 -7.39 3.09 -2.02
N THR A 15 -6.69 2.43 -1.08
CA THR A 15 -5.23 2.27 -1.15
C THR A 15 -4.79 1.40 -2.34
N PRO A 16 -5.30 0.17 -2.54
CA PRO A 16 -5.01 -0.60 -3.75
C PRO A 16 -5.47 0.07 -5.05
N MET A 17 -6.61 0.77 -5.05
CA MET A 17 -7.09 1.50 -6.22
C MET A 17 -6.17 2.67 -6.60
N ALA A 18 -5.67 3.42 -5.62
CA ALA A 18 -4.72 4.50 -5.84
C ALA A 18 -3.37 3.98 -6.36
N ALA A 19 -2.88 2.86 -5.80
CA ALA A 19 -1.68 2.19 -6.31
C ALA A 19 -1.85 1.77 -7.78
N LYS A 20 -2.99 1.14 -8.11
CA LYS A 20 -3.31 0.78 -9.50
C LYS A 20 -3.38 1.99 -10.42
N ALA A 21 -3.98 3.09 -9.98
CA ALA A 21 -4.02 4.34 -10.74
C ALA A 21 -2.62 4.95 -10.95
N ALA A 22 -1.68 4.71 -10.02
CA ALA A 22 -0.27 5.06 -10.15
C ALA A 22 0.55 4.03 -10.98
N GLY A 23 -0.09 3.05 -11.60
CA GLY A 23 0.57 2.03 -12.43
C GLY A 23 1.22 0.88 -11.64
N MET A 24 0.87 0.73 -10.36
CA MET A 24 1.38 -0.32 -9.48
C MET A 24 0.32 -1.40 -9.27
N ASP A 25 0.65 -2.66 -9.56
CA ASP A 25 -0.23 -3.78 -9.22
C ASP A 25 -0.20 -4.07 -7.70
N PHE A 26 -1.12 -4.94 -7.26
CA PHE A 26 -1.25 -5.24 -5.84
C PHE A 26 -0.02 -5.93 -5.25
N GLY A 27 0.67 -6.78 -6.03
CA GLY A 27 1.90 -7.43 -5.58
C GLY A 27 3.03 -6.41 -5.39
N GLN A 28 3.20 -5.51 -6.35
CA GLN A 28 4.18 -4.42 -6.26
C GLN A 28 3.92 -3.48 -5.07
N LEU A 29 2.65 -3.23 -4.74
CA LEU A 29 2.27 -2.48 -3.55
C LEU A 29 2.71 -3.20 -2.27
N LEU A 30 2.46 -4.51 -2.18
CA LEU A 30 2.88 -5.31 -1.03
C LEU A 30 4.39 -5.36 -0.91
N ASP A 31 5.12 -5.59 -2.01
CA ASP A 31 6.58 -5.58 -2.03
C ASP A 31 7.13 -4.26 -1.50
N ARG A 32 6.52 -3.13 -1.91
CA ARG A 32 6.94 -1.81 -1.43
C ARG A 32 6.70 -1.62 0.06
N ILE A 33 5.56 -2.06 0.57
CA ILE A 33 5.25 -2.00 2.02
C ILE A 33 6.26 -2.84 2.80
N ILE A 34 6.49 -4.09 2.36
CA ILE A 34 7.44 -5.03 2.96
C ILE A 34 8.84 -4.40 3.00
N GLN A 35 9.33 -3.88 1.87
CA GLN A 35 10.64 -3.22 1.78
C GLN A 35 10.78 -2.04 2.75
N ILE A 36 9.74 -1.19 2.87
CA ILE A 36 9.76 -0.07 3.82
C ILE A 36 9.87 -0.58 5.26
N THR A 37 9.08 -1.61 5.62
CA THR A 37 9.09 -2.17 6.98
C THR A 37 10.45 -2.80 7.34
N PHE A 38 11.05 -3.55 6.41
CA PHE A 38 12.37 -4.17 6.63
C PHE A 38 13.51 -3.14 6.68
N ASN A 39 13.46 -2.08 5.88
CA ASN A 39 14.47 -1.02 5.88
C ASN A 39 14.36 -0.08 7.09
N GLN A 40 13.21 -0.03 7.78
CA GLN A 40 13.03 0.75 9.00
C GLN A 40 13.60 0.06 10.26
N THR A 41 13.87 -1.24 10.19
CA THR A 41 14.30 -2.07 11.33
C THR A 41 15.79 -2.43 11.32
N HIS A 42 16.55 -1.84 10.40
CA HIS A 42 18.02 -1.91 10.32
C HIS A 42 18.61 -0.50 10.36
#